data_AF-A0A2C9V5A9-F1
#
_entry.id   AF-A0A2C9V5A9-F1
#
_cell.length_a   1.000
_cell.length_b   1.000
_cell.length_c   1.000
_cell.angle_alpha   90.00
_cell.angle_beta   90.00
_cell.angle_gamma   90.00
#
_symmetry.space_group_name_H-M   'P 1'
#
loop_
_entity.id
_entity.type
_entity.pdbx_description
1 polymer ?
#
loop_
_entity_poly.entity_id
_entity_poly.type
_entity_poly.pdbx_seq_one_letter_code
_entity_poly.pdbx_strand_id
1 'polypeptide(L)'
;MVLRRSGILVLWDAILDLTPLKRLMLHLVHLTKVELLVCFGQWNHLTTMQRTILHRHDGGRGYNIIMTTSLSSDVPVGYFSWAEYDIMAPVQPKTEKALAAAFISNCGARNFRLQALEGLEKAKITIDSYGGCHRNRDGRVDKVETLKRYKFSLAFENSNEEDYVTEKFFQSLVAGTIPVVVGPPNIQDFAPAPGSILHIKELEDVQSVAKSMNYLAENPDAYNHSLRWKYEGPSDSFKALVDMAAVHSSCRLCIHLATMIRDKEERSPGFKKRPCKCTRGSETVHHIYIRERGRFQMESIFLRSGNLTLSALESEVLKKFKSMKHVPIWKQERPESLRRGDDYKVYRIYPVGMTQRQALYTFKFNGDADFQNHLEINPCAKFEVILV
;
A
#
# COMPACT_ATOMS: atom_id res chain seq x y z
N MET A 1 -12.44 -38.52 8.38
CA MET A 1 -11.28 -37.65 8.69
C MET A 1 -9.98 -38.42 8.50
N VAL A 2 -9.62 -38.70 7.26
CA VAL A 2 -8.30 -39.07 6.72
C VAL A 2 -8.49 -38.89 5.22
N LEU A 3 -7.73 -38.00 4.57
CA LEU A 3 -7.66 -38.00 3.10
C LEU A 3 -6.19 -37.90 2.71
N ARG A 4 -5.70 -39.02 2.18
CA ARG A 4 -4.36 -39.23 1.64
C ARG A 4 -4.21 -38.44 0.33
N ARG A 5 -3.00 -37.95 0.10
CA ARG A 5 -2.50 -37.41 -1.17
C ARG A 5 -2.49 -38.48 -2.27
N SER A 6 -3.15 -38.19 -3.38
CA SER A 6 -2.66 -38.44 -4.75
C SER A 6 -2.72 -37.06 -5.43
N GLY A 7 -1.63 -36.46 -5.88
CA GLY A 7 -0.74 -36.97 -6.91
C GLY A 7 -1.21 -36.39 -8.25
N ILE A 8 -0.73 -35.18 -8.57
CA ILE A 8 -0.44 -34.58 -9.90
C ILE A 8 -0.31 -33.06 -9.70
N LEU A 9 0.93 -32.59 -9.86
CA LEU A 9 1.33 -31.19 -9.81
C LEU A 9 1.14 -30.63 -11.23
N VAL A 10 0.28 -29.63 -11.42
CA VAL A 10 0.19 -28.88 -12.67
C VAL A 10 0.64 -27.46 -12.37
N LEU A 11 1.89 -27.16 -12.75
CA LEU A 11 2.48 -25.82 -12.75
C LEU A 11 1.79 -24.98 -13.83
N TRP A 12 1.22 -23.83 -13.48
CA TRP A 12 1.00 -22.72 -14.40
C TRP A 12 1.45 -21.41 -13.75
N ASP A 13 2.13 -20.61 -14.56
CA ASP A 13 3.04 -19.54 -14.21
C ASP A 13 2.39 -18.28 -13.62
N ALA A 14 2.87 -17.91 -12.43
CA ALA A 14 3.06 -16.52 -12.02
C ALA A 14 4.24 -16.54 -11.03
N ILE A 15 5.45 -16.57 -11.59
CA ILE A 15 6.71 -16.53 -10.84
C ILE A 15 6.84 -15.13 -10.23
N LEU A 16 6.29 -14.94 -9.03
CA LEU A 16 6.96 -14.13 -8.02
C LEU A 16 8.11 -15.01 -7.51
N ASP A 17 9.32 -14.64 -7.87
CA ASP A 17 10.53 -15.37 -7.53
C ASP A 17 10.72 -15.36 -6.00
N LEU A 18 10.14 -16.36 -5.34
CA LEU A 18 10.16 -16.58 -3.87
C LEU A 18 11.49 -17.18 -3.40
N THR A 19 12.47 -17.31 -4.29
CA THR A 19 13.82 -17.81 -4.00
C THR A 19 14.58 -16.98 -2.95
N PRO A 20 14.46 -15.63 -2.87
CA PRO A 20 15.09 -14.83 -1.81
C PRO A 20 14.45 -15.08 -0.44
N LEU A 21 13.12 -15.30 -0.40
CA LEU A 21 12.38 -15.62 0.82
C LEU A 21 12.83 -16.96 1.41
N LYS A 22 13.04 -17.97 0.55
CA LYS A 22 13.61 -19.28 0.95
C LYS A 22 15.01 -19.12 1.55
N ARG A 23 15.89 -18.31 0.96
CA ARG A 23 17.26 -18.09 1.44
C ARG A 23 17.31 -17.32 2.77
N LEU A 24 16.49 -16.27 2.91
CA LEU A 24 16.38 -15.49 4.15
C LEU A 24 15.84 -16.36 5.30
N MET A 25 14.87 -17.23 5.02
CA MET A 25 14.31 -18.14 6.02
C MET A 25 15.26 -19.28 6.40
N LEU A 26 16.05 -19.82 5.46
CA LEU A 26 17.13 -20.77 5.77
C LEU A 26 18.22 -20.16 6.67
N HIS A 27 18.56 -18.88 6.50
CA HIS A 27 19.50 -18.19 7.39
C HIS A 27 18.92 -17.90 8.79
N LEU A 28 17.63 -17.55 8.90
CA LEU A 28 16.95 -17.41 10.20
C LEU A 28 16.84 -18.74 10.95
N VAL A 29 16.62 -19.85 10.24
CA VAL A 29 16.62 -21.23 10.78
C VAL A 29 17.99 -21.57 11.39
N HIS A 30 19.09 -21.18 10.74
CA HIS A 30 20.45 -21.45 11.24
C HIS A 30 20.83 -20.61 12.46
N LEU A 31 20.33 -19.37 12.57
CA LEU A 31 20.65 -18.46 13.68
C LEU A 31 19.87 -18.76 14.98
N THR A 32 18.80 -19.56 14.93
CA THR A 32 17.90 -19.71 16.10
C THR A 32 17.46 -21.15 16.46
N LYS A 33 17.88 -22.21 15.75
CA LYS A 33 17.30 -23.56 15.93
C LYS A 33 15.75 -23.53 15.89
N VAL A 34 15.18 -22.71 15.01
CA VAL A 34 13.72 -22.62 14.84
C VAL A 34 13.34 -23.32 13.54
N GLU A 35 12.61 -24.43 13.63
CA GLU A 35 11.96 -25.05 12.47
C GLU A 35 10.80 -24.17 12.01
N LEU A 36 11.02 -23.35 10.98
CA LEU A 36 9.98 -22.58 10.30
C LEU A 36 9.40 -23.42 9.16
N LEU A 37 8.22 -24.02 9.37
CA LEU A 37 7.43 -24.62 8.29
C LEU A 37 6.60 -23.51 7.63
N VAL A 38 6.90 -23.18 6.37
CA VAL A 38 6.17 -22.17 5.59
C VAL A 38 5.04 -22.86 4.83
N CYS A 39 3.79 -22.52 5.12
CA CYS A 39 2.64 -22.94 4.32
C CYS A 39 2.34 -21.93 3.21
N PHE A 40 2.19 -22.43 1.98
CA PHE A 40 1.59 -21.70 0.87
C PHE A 40 0.07 -21.80 0.96
N GLY A 41 -0.64 -20.67 0.86
CA GLY A 41 -2.10 -20.64 0.91
C GLY A 41 -2.72 -21.42 -0.26
N GLN A 42 -3.83 -22.12 0.01
CA GLN A 42 -4.69 -22.65 -1.04
C GLN A 42 -5.32 -21.47 -1.80
N TRP A 43 -5.17 -21.46 -3.13
CA TRP A 43 -6.06 -20.71 -4.02
C TRP A 43 -7.46 -21.30 -3.87
N ASN A 44 -8.28 -20.74 -2.99
CA ASN A 44 -9.70 -21.04 -2.99
C ASN A 44 -10.36 -20.17 -4.05
N HIS A 45 -11.14 -20.78 -4.95
CA HIS A 45 -11.96 -20.11 -5.98
C HIS A 45 -12.96 -19.06 -5.42
N LEU A 46 -13.00 -18.87 -4.10
CA LEU A 46 -13.88 -17.94 -3.37
C LEU A 46 -13.15 -16.75 -2.73
N THR A 47 -11.81 -16.74 -2.67
CA THR A 47 -11.04 -15.66 -2.04
C THR A 47 -9.95 -15.19 -3.00
N THR A 48 -10.19 -14.04 -3.61
CA THR A 48 -9.32 -13.38 -4.61
C THR A 48 -8.01 -12.84 -4.02
N MET A 49 -7.90 -12.80 -2.69
CA MET A 49 -6.71 -12.39 -1.95
C MET A 49 -5.78 -13.56 -1.65
N GLN A 50 -4.50 -13.40 -1.97
CA GLN A 50 -3.46 -14.30 -1.50
C GLN A 50 -3.33 -14.13 0.02
N ARG A 51 -3.82 -15.12 0.77
CA ARG A 51 -3.73 -15.14 2.23
C ARG A 51 -2.55 -16.01 2.64
N THR A 52 -1.49 -15.38 3.14
CA THR A 52 -0.41 -16.11 3.82
C THR A 52 -0.67 -16.03 5.31
N ILE A 53 -0.91 -17.20 5.92
CA ILE A 53 -1.01 -17.36 7.37
C ILE A 53 0.26 -18.10 7.80
N LEU A 54 1.07 -17.46 8.64
CA LEU A 54 2.26 -18.09 9.21
C LEU A 54 1.92 -18.77 10.53
N HIS A 55 1.86 -20.09 10.50
CA HIS A 55 1.66 -20.91 11.69
C HIS A 55 3.00 -21.33 12.30
N ARG A 56 3.26 -20.96 13.56
CA ARG A 56 4.27 -21.62 14.39
C ARG A 56 3.60 -22.78 15.13
N HIS A 57 4.07 -24.01 14.92
CA HIS A 57 3.57 -25.19 15.64
C HIS A 57 4.52 -25.56 16.79
N ASP A 58 4.37 -24.90 17.94
CA ASP A 58 4.86 -25.41 19.24
C ASP A 58 3.66 -25.88 20.07
N GLY A 59 3.06 -27.01 19.69
CA GLY A 59 1.99 -27.63 20.49
C GLY A 59 0.62 -26.91 20.49
N GLY A 60 0.24 -26.26 19.38
CA GLY A 60 -1.14 -25.82 19.14
C GLY A 60 -1.44 -24.33 19.37
N ARG A 61 -0.44 -23.48 19.60
CA ARG A 61 -0.60 -22.02 19.70
C ARG A 61 0.19 -21.30 18.60
N GLY A 62 -0.35 -21.30 17.38
CA GLY A 62 0.20 -20.52 16.28
C GLY A 62 -0.03 -19.02 16.45
N TYR A 63 0.78 -18.20 15.75
CA TYR A 63 0.44 -16.81 15.52
C TYR A 63 -0.61 -16.73 14.39
N ASN A 64 -1.61 -15.88 14.55
CA ASN A 64 -2.55 -15.54 13.47
C ASN A 64 -2.07 -14.25 12.81
N ILE A 65 -0.91 -14.27 12.14
CA ILE A 65 -0.49 -13.12 11.34
C ILE A 65 -1.19 -13.21 9.99
N ILE A 66 -1.94 -12.18 9.66
CA ILE A 66 -2.67 -12.05 8.40
C ILE A 66 -1.83 -11.19 7.45
N MET A 67 -1.50 -11.77 6.30
CA MET A 67 -0.84 -11.08 5.19
C MET A 67 -1.71 -11.21 3.94
N THR A 68 -2.34 -10.12 3.53
CA THR A 68 -3.13 -10.00 2.28
C THR A 68 -2.94 -8.61 1.66
N THR A 69 -3.62 -8.31 0.55
CA THR A 69 -3.61 -6.96 -0.04
C THR A 69 -4.30 -5.92 0.85
N SER A 70 -5.13 -6.33 1.80
CA SER A 70 -5.80 -5.41 2.73
C SER A 70 -4.79 -4.64 3.57
N LEU A 71 -4.92 -3.32 3.58
CA LEU A 71 -4.17 -2.41 4.44
C LEU A 71 -4.55 -2.57 5.93
N SER A 72 -5.64 -3.29 6.21
CA SER A 72 -6.06 -3.72 7.55
C SER A 72 -5.40 -5.03 8.00
N SER A 73 -4.62 -5.69 7.15
CA SER A 73 -3.80 -6.84 7.55
C SER A 73 -2.70 -6.45 8.54
N ASP A 74 -2.22 -7.42 9.32
CA ASP A 74 -1.06 -7.24 10.20
C ASP A 74 0.18 -6.80 9.41
N VAL A 75 0.37 -7.41 8.23
CA VAL A 75 1.41 -7.05 7.26
C VAL A 75 0.82 -7.04 5.85
N PRO A 76 0.40 -5.87 5.33
CA PRO A 76 -0.19 -5.77 4.00
C PRO A 76 0.80 -6.13 2.88
N VAL A 77 0.35 -6.80 1.84
CA VAL A 77 1.14 -7.20 0.66
C VAL A 77 0.42 -6.67 -0.58
N GLY A 78 0.65 -5.39 -0.89
CA GLY A 78 0.04 -4.72 -2.04
C GLY A 78 0.85 -4.91 -3.33
N TYR A 79 0.21 -4.65 -4.48
CA TYR A 79 0.81 -4.71 -5.81
C TYR A 79 1.40 -3.37 -6.24
N PHE A 80 2.12 -2.70 -5.35
CA PHE A 80 2.71 -1.40 -5.62
C PHE A 80 4.11 -1.31 -5.05
N SER A 81 5.01 -0.70 -5.81
CA SER A 81 6.39 -0.41 -5.42
C SER A 81 7.00 0.55 -6.43
N TRP A 82 7.86 1.45 -5.94
CA TRP A 82 8.69 2.28 -6.81
C TRP A 82 9.73 1.46 -7.59
N ALA A 83 10.14 0.30 -7.06
CA ALA A 83 11.12 -0.58 -7.69
C ALA A 83 10.53 -1.43 -8.82
N GLU A 84 9.25 -1.82 -8.69
CA GLU A 84 8.58 -2.69 -9.67
C GLU A 84 7.87 -1.90 -10.76
N TYR A 85 7.37 -0.70 -10.44
CA TYR A 85 6.58 0.12 -11.35
C TYR A 85 7.25 1.47 -11.54
N ASP A 86 7.62 1.79 -12.78
CA ASP A 86 8.04 3.13 -13.17
C ASP A 86 6.81 4.08 -13.26
N ILE A 87 6.21 4.35 -12.10
CA ILE A 87 4.97 5.15 -11.97
C ILE A 87 5.20 6.58 -12.45
N MET A 88 6.45 7.06 -12.46
CA MET A 88 6.81 8.40 -12.95
C MET A 88 7.31 8.41 -14.39
N ALA A 89 7.20 7.29 -15.12
CA ALA A 89 7.54 7.22 -16.53
C ALA A 89 6.86 8.36 -17.34
N PRO A 90 7.59 9.01 -18.28
CA PRO A 90 7.05 10.07 -19.10
C PRO A 90 5.82 9.65 -19.90
N VAL A 91 4.82 10.54 -19.95
CA VAL A 91 3.60 10.31 -20.73
C VAL A 91 3.94 10.33 -22.22
N GLN A 92 3.51 9.29 -22.94
CA GLN A 92 3.67 9.19 -24.38
C GLN A 92 2.44 9.75 -25.13
N PRO A 93 2.59 10.20 -26.39
CA PRO A 93 1.46 10.58 -27.23
C PRO A 93 0.44 9.44 -27.38
N LYS A 94 -0.84 9.78 -27.26
CA LYS A 94 -1.94 8.82 -27.42
C LYS A 94 -2.30 8.72 -28.89
N THR A 95 -1.93 7.61 -29.54
CA THR A 95 -2.02 7.45 -31.00
C THR A 95 -3.17 6.55 -31.45
N GLU A 96 -3.76 5.77 -30.54
CA GLU A 96 -4.83 4.83 -30.90
C GLU A 96 -6.16 5.58 -31.07
N LYS A 97 -6.97 5.12 -32.03
CA LYS A 97 -8.28 5.71 -32.34
C LYS A 97 -9.34 5.35 -31.31
N ALA A 98 -9.27 4.12 -30.78
CA ALA A 98 -10.17 3.71 -29.71
C ALA A 98 -9.81 4.46 -28.42
N LEU A 99 -10.82 4.89 -27.66
CA LEU A 99 -10.61 5.69 -26.45
C LEU A 99 -9.89 4.88 -25.37
N ALA A 100 -10.26 3.61 -25.23
CA ALA A 100 -9.77 2.75 -24.15
C ALA A 100 -9.24 1.41 -24.66
N ALA A 101 -8.39 0.79 -23.85
CA ALA A 101 -7.97 -0.60 -24.04
C ALA A 101 -8.29 -1.46 -22.81
N ALA A 102 -8.60 -2.73 -23.06
CA ALA A 102 -8.96 -3.72 -22.04
C ALA A 102 -8.12 -5.00 -22.18
N PHE A 103 -7.59 -5.47 -21.06
CA PHE A 103 -6.79 -6.71 -20.96
C PHE A 103 -7.44 -7.66 -19.94
N ILE A 104 -8.67 -8.06 -20.20
CA ILE A 104 -9.47 -8.91 -19.31
C ILE A 104 -9.55 -10.32 -19.90
N SER A 105 -8.99 -11.31 -19.21
CA SER A 105 -9.00 -12.71 -19.67
C SER A 105 -9.81 -13.66 -18.79
N ASN A 106 -10.11 -13.27 -17.55
CA ASN A 106 -10.97 -14.08 -16.66
C ASN A 106 -12.44 -13.64 -16.80
N CYS A 107 -13.21 -14.29 -17.66
CA CYS A 107 -14.60 -13.86 -17.88
C CYS A 107 -15.56 -14.33 -16.76
N GLY A 108 -15.10 -15.17 -15.82
CA GLY A 108 -15.90 -15.73 -14.73
C GLY A 108 -15.76 -14.99 -13.40
N ALA A 109 -15.25 -13.75 -13.39
CA ALA A 109 -15.18 -12.95 -12.18
C ALA A 109 -16.58 -12.68 -11.62
N ARG A 110 -16.77 -12.87 -10.31
CA ARG A 110 -18.06 -12.71 -9.63
C ARG A 110 -18.27 -11.26 -9.18
N ASN A 111 -18.10 -10.32 -10.10
CA ASN A 111 -18.43 -8.91 -9.94
C ASN A 111 -19.09 -8.37 -11.23
N PHE A 112 -19.41 -7.08 -11.27
CA PHE A 112 -20.16 -6.48 -12.39
C PHE A 112 -19.26 -5.99 -13.55
N ARG A 113 -17.98 -6.38 -13.58
CA ARG A 113 -17.01 -5.76 -14.50
C ARG A 113 -17.29 -5.99 -15.99
N LEU A 114 -17.86 -7.14 -16.35
CA LEU A 114 -18.21 -7.42 -17.75
C LEU A 114 -19.47 -6.66 -18.15
N GLN A 115 -20.43 -6.54 -17.25
CA GLN A 115 -21.60 -5.70 -17.45
C GLN A 115 -21.21 -4.21 -17.57
N ALA A 116 -20.21 -3.76 -16.81
CA ALA A 116 -19.64 -2.42 -16.97
C ALA A 116 -18.94 -2.23 -18.33
N LEU A 117 -18.16 -3.22 -18.77
CA LEU A 117 -17.54 -3.22 -20.11
C LEU A 117 -18.59 -3.09 -21.21
N GLU A 118 -19.60 -3.97 -21.19
CA GLU A 118 -20.74 -3.91 -22.12
C GLU A 118 -21.49 -2.59 -22.05
N GLY A 119 -21.66 -2.04 -20.85
CA GLY A 119 -22.35 -0.78 -20.65
C GLY A 119 -21.57 0.40 -21.26
N LEU A 120 -20.24 0.40 -21.16
CA LEU A 120 -19.39 1.39 -21.84
C LEU A 120 -19.46 1.24 -23.36
N GLU A 121 -19.43 0.01 -23.88
CA GLU A 121 -19.60 -0.28 -25.32
C GLU A 121 -20.97 0.23 -25.81
N LYS A 122 -22.05 -0.06 -25.07
CA LYS A 122 -23.41 0.43 -25.36
C LYS A 122 -23.51 1.96 -25.29
N ALA A 123 -22.74 2.58 -24.40
CA ALA A 123 -22.58 4.03 -24.32
C ALA A 123 -21.71 4.63 -25.44
N LYS A 124 -21.33 3.82 -26.44
CA LYS A 124 -20.53 4.19 -27.62
C LYS A 124 -19.09 4.59 -27.30
N ILE A 125 -18.54 4.12 -26.18
CA ILE A 125 -17.09 4.20 -25.94
C ILE A 125 -16.41 3.13 -26.81
N THR A 126 -15.45 3.54 -27.63
CA THR A 126 -14.65 2.60 -28.43
C THR A 126 -13.56 1.98 -27.57
N ILE A 127 -13.59 0.65 -27.48
CA ILE A 127 -12.72 -0.13 -26.59
C ILE A 127 -12.04 -1.22 -27.40
N ASP A 128 -10.71 -1.23 -27.38
CA ASP A 128 -9.88 -2.28 -27.94
C ASP A 128 -9.57 -3.33 -26.86
N SER A 129 -10.14 -4.52 -27.00
CA SER A 129 -10.06 -5.63 -26.05
C SER A 129 -9.10 -6.69 -26.56
N TYR A 130 -7.95 -6.78 -25.90
CA TYR A 130 -6.86 -7.73 -26.21
C TYR A 130 -6.93 -9.02 -25.37
N GLY A 131 -7.65 -8.97 -24.24
CA GLY A 131 -7.83 -10.10 -23.34
C GLY A 131 -8.74 -11.19 -23.91
N GLY A 132 -8.92 -12.28 -23.16
CA GLY A 132 -9.81 -13.38 -23.55
C GLY A 132 -11.30 -13.01 -23.58
N CYS A 133 -11.71 -11.97 -22.86
CA CYS A 133 -13.10 -11.49 -22.81
C CYS A 133 -13.33 -10.36 -23.82
N HIS A 134 -14.44 -10.41 -24.56
CA HIS A 134 -14.79 -9.40 -25.58
C HIS A 134 -13.68 -9.14 -26.60
N ARG A 135 -12.86 -10.17 -26.86
CA ARG A 135 -11.66 -10.10 -27.70
C ARG A 135 -11.98 -9.59 -29.11
N ASN A 136 -11.75 -8.31 -29.35
CA ASN A 136 -11.97 -7.65 -30.64
C ASN A 136 -10.67 -7.15 -31.29
N ARG A 137 -9.54 -7.27 -30.58
CA ARG A 137 -8.20 -7.06 -31.09
C ARG A 137 -7.35 -8.31 -30.86
N ASP A 138 -6.62 -8.69 -31.90
CA ASP A 138 -5.65 -9.77 -31.86
C ASP A 138 -4.22 -9.26 -31.74
N GLY A 139 -3.32 -10.17 -31.36
CA GLY A 139 -1.89 -9.93 -31.26
C GLY A 139 -1.32 -10.29 -29.89
N ARG A 140 -0.10 -10.83 -29.88
CA ARG A 140 0.71 -10.96 -28.67
C ARG A 140 1.44 -9.64 -28.46
N VAL A 141 0.81 -8.74 -27.71
CA VAL A 141 1.35 -7.41 -27.45
C VAL A 141 1.92 -7.31 -26.04
N ASP A 142 2.91 -6.43 -25.85
CA ASP A 142 3.26 -5.98 -24.51
C ASP A 142 2.14 -5.07 -23.99
N LYS A 143 1.62 -5.39 -22.80
CA LYS A 143 0.47 -4.70 -22.22
C LYS A 143 0.77 -3.24 -21.93
N VAL A 144 1.88 -2.94 -21.25
CA VAL A 144 2.20 -1.57 -20.82
C VAL A 144 2.54 -0.70 -22.02
N GLU A 145 3.34 -1.21 -22.96
CA GLU A 145 3.68 -0.49 -24.21
C GLU A 145 2.44 -0.23 -25.07
N THR A 146 1.46 -1.13 -25.04
CA THR A 146 0.17 -0.91 -25.71
C THR A 146 -0.64 0.17 -25.03
N LEU A 147 -0.81 0.07 -23.70
CA LEU A 147 -1.57 1.06 -22.91
C LEU A 147 -1.01 2.48 -23.03
N LYS A 148 0.30 2.65 -23.26
CA LYS A 148 0.92 3.97 -23.49
C LYS A 148 0.26 4.76 -24.61
N ARG A 149 -0.31 4.09 -25.61
CA ARG A 149 -0.95 4.71 -26.79
C ARG A 149 -2.44 5.02 -26.62
N TYR A 150 -3.07 4.59 -25.52
CA TYR A 150 -4.49 4.81 -25.24
C TYR A 150 -4.71 5.92 -24.21
N LYS A 151 -5.81 6.67 -24.36
CA LYS A 151 -6.21 7.69 -23.39
C LYS A 151 -6.66 7.11 -22.05
N PHE A 152 -7.35 5.96 -22.12
CA PHE A 152 -7.88 5.25 -20.97
C PHE A 152 -7.44 3.77 -20.94
N SER A 153 -7.28 3.23 -19.74
CA SER A 153 -7.05 1.80 -19.50
C SER A 153 -8.18 1.26 -18.61
N LEU A 154 -8.82 0.17 -19.01
CA LEU A 154 -9.82 -0.48 -18.17
C LEU A 154 -9.13 -1.38 -17.14
N ALA A 155 -8.88 -0.80 -15.96
CA ALA A 155 -8.26 -1.47 -14.82
C ALA A 155 -9.32 -2.18 -13.96
N PHE A 156 -10.00 -3.16 -14.57
CA PHE A 156 -11.13 -3.86 -13.93
C PHE A 156 -10.65 -5.07 -13.11
N GLU A 157 -10.84 -4.99 -11.80
CA GLU A 157 -10.47 -6.04 -10.87
C GLU A 157 -11.42 -7.23 -10.89
N ASN A 158 -10.95 -8.37 -10.37
CA ASN A 158 -11.74 -9.60 -10.31
C ASN A 158 -12.78 -9.60 -9.16
N SER A 159 -12.59 -8.75 -8.15
CA SER A 159 -13.51 -8.55 -7.04
C SER A 159 -13.52 -7.08 -6.61
N ASN A 160 -14.53 -6.69 -5.84
CA ASN A 160 -14.69 -5.32 -5.34
C ASN A 160 -14.29 -5.22 -3.86
N GLU A 161 -13.33 -6.05 -3.44
CA GLU A 161 -12.85 -6.10 -2.05
C GLU A 161 -12.06 -4.83 -1.71
N GLU A 162 -12.21 -4.33 -0.48
CA GLU A 162 -11.47 -3.18 0.02
C GLU A 162 -9.95 -3.39 -0.11
N ASP A 163 -9.22 -2.38 -0.61
CA ASP A 163 -7.78 -2.43 -0.95
C ASP A 163 -7.33 -3.44 -2.00
N TYR A 164 -8.24 -4.14 -2.66
CA TYR A 164 -7.86 -5.06 -3.72
C TYR A 164 -7.49 -4.29 -5.00
N VAL A 165 -6.30 -3.68 -5.00
CA VAL A 165 -5.72 -2.93 -6.13
C VAL A 165 -4.49 -3.68 -6.62
N THR A 166 -4.52 -4.10 -7.88
CA THR A 166 -3.51 -4.99 -8.46
C THR A 166 -2.66 -4.30 -9.53
N GLU A 167 -1.85 -5.09 -10.25
CA GLU A 167 -1.03 -4.63 -11.36
C GLU A 167 -1.84 -3.87 -12.43
N LYS A 168 -3.14 -4.17 -12.59
CA LYS A 168 -3.99 -3.51 -13.60
C LYS A 168 -4.03 -2.00 -13.41
N PHE A 169 -4.16 -1.56 -12.16
CA PHE A 169 -4.19 -0.15 -11.80
C PHE A 169 -2.80 0.48 -11.97
N PHE A 170 -1.78 -0.11 -11.35
CA PHE A 170 -0.43 0.48 -11.36
C PHE A 170 0.22 0.48 -12.75
N GLN A 171 -0.01 -0.54 -13.58
CA GLN A 171 0.43 -0.54 -14.98
C GLN A 171 -0.23 0.57 -15.81
N SER A 172 -1.48 0.94 -15.48
CA SER A 172 -2.15 2.08 -16.11
C SER A 172 -1.45 3.39 -15.75
N LEU A 173 -1.04 3.54 -14.48
CA LEU A 173 -0.25 4.69 -14.04
C LEU A 173 1.12 4.73 -14.74
N VAL A 174 1.83 3.61 -14.83
CA VAL A 174 3.11 3.51 -15.57
C VAL A 174 2.92 3.95 -17.02
N ALA A 175 1.90 3.45 -17.71
CA ALA A 175 1.59 3.80 -19.10
C ALA A 175 1.17 5.28 -19.31
N GLY A 176 0.97 6.05 -18.23
CA GLY A 176 0.53 7.44 -18.30
C GLY A 176 -0.83 7.57 -18.96
N THR A 177 -1.74 6.66 -18.64
CA THR A 177 -3.13 6.63 -19.12
C THR A 177 -4.07 6.74 -17.93
N ILE A 178 -5.28 7.26 -18.12
CA ILE A 178 -6.25 7.42 -17.02
C ILE A 178 -6.91 6.05 -16.77
N PRO A 179 -6.73 5.43 -15.58
CA PRO A 179 -7.40 4.18 -15.28
C PRO A 179 -8.90 4.42 -15.08
N VAL A 180 -9.71 3.60 -15.75
CA VAL A 180 -11.14 3.42 -15.48
C VAL A 180 -11.28 2.14 -14.67
N VAL A 181 -11.78 2.26 -13.45
CA VAL A 181 -11.71 1.20 -12.44
C VAL A 181 -13.11 0.65 -12.14
N VAL A 182 -13.19 -0.68 -12.11
CA VAL A 182 -14.20 -1.45 -11.38
C VAL A 182 -13.41 -2.27 -10.37
N GLY A 183 -13.67 -2.11 -9.07
CA GLY A 183 -12.85 -2.76 -8.05
C GLY A 183 -13.15 -2.23 -6.65
N PRO A 184 -12.13 -1.92 -5.82
CA PRO A 184 -12.34 -1.54 -4.43
C PRO A 184 -13.19 -0.27 -4.29
N PRO A 185 -14.15 -0.23 -3.35
CA PRO A 185 -14.96 0.95 -3.11
C PRO A 185 -14.13 2.17 -2.69
N ASN A 186 -12.93 1.95 -2.14
CA ASN A 186 -11.99 2.95 -1.67
C ASN A 186 -10.83 3.23 -2.65
N ILE A 187 -10.98 2.95 -3.95
CA ILE A 187 -9.92 3.18 -4.96
C ILE A 187 -9.34 4.61 -4.97
N GLN A 188 -10.11 5.60 -4.51
CA GLN A 188 -9.65 6.98 -4.39
C GLN A 188 -8.44 7.14 -3.45
N ASP A 189 -8.30 6.26 -2.44
CA ASP A 189 -7.12 6.21 -1.56
C ASP A 189 -5.82 5.87 -2.32
N PHE A 190 -5.95 5.19 -3.47
CA PHE A 190 -4.86 4.75 -4.33
C PHE A 190 -4.61 5.71 -5.50
N ALA A 191 -5.42 6.76 -5.66
CA ALA A 191 -5.26 7.71 -6.75
C ALA A 191 -4.02 8.61 -6.51
N PRO A 192 -3.15 8.82 -7.51
CA PRO A 192 -1.99 9.70 -7.35
C PRO A 192 -2.38 11.16 -7.11
N ALA A 193 -3.51 11.60 -7.67
CA ALA A 193 -4.09 12.93 -7.44
C ALA A 193 -5.62 12.93 -7.64
N PRO A 194 -6.37 13.92 -7.11
CA PRO A 194 -7.78 14.09 -7.44
C PRO A 194 -8.00 14.19 -8.96
N GLY A 195 -9.00 13.49 -9.49
CA GLY A 195 -9.32 13.49 -10.92
C GLY A 195 -8.34 12.72 -11.82
N SER A 196 -7.39 11.98 -11.24
CA SER A 196 -6.44 11.14 -12.00
C SER A 196 -7.00 9.77 -12.41
N ILE A 197 -8.20 9.40 -11.92
CA ILE A 197 -8.84 8.10 -12.16
C ILE A 197 -10.34 8.31 -12.42
N LEU A 198 -10.98 7.36 -13.10
CA LEU A 198 -12.43 7.25 -13.22
C LEU A 198 -12.89 5.98 -12.51
N HIS A 199 -13.88 6.06 -11.62
CA HIS A 199 -14.36 4.91 -10.85
C HIS A 199 -15.81 4.61 -11.22
N ILE A 200 -16.06 3.40 -11.69
CA ILE A 200 -17.41 2.84 -11.85
C ILE A 200 -17.66 2.04 -10.57
N LYS A 201 -18.33 2.65 -9.60
CA LYS A 201 -18.57 2.03 -8.29
C LYS A 201 -19.71 1.02 -8.36
N GLU A 202 -20.75 1.34 -9.12
CA GLU A 202 -21.88 0.47 -9.43
C GLU A 202 -22.26 0.62 -10.91
N LEU A 203 -23.16 -0.22 -11.42
CA LEU A 203 -23.53 -0.21 -12.85
C LEU A 203 -24.21 1.07 -13.30
N GLU A 204 -24.89 1.77 -12.39
CA GLU A 204 -25.56 3.03 -12.64
C GLU A 204 -24.57 4.15 -13.01
N ASP A 205 -23.31 4.03 -12.58
CA ASP A 205 -22.25 5.00 -12.86
C ASP A 205 -21.71 4.92 -14.29
N VAL A 206 -21.98 3.83 -15.02
CA VAL A 206 -21.39 3.60 -16.35
C VAL A 206 -21.68 4.75 -17.32
N GLN A 207 -22.89 5.29 -17.30
CA GLN A 207 -23.27 6.40 -18.18
C GLN A 207 -22.57 7.71 -17.81
N SER A 208 -22.41 8.01 -16.52
CA SER A 208 -21.72 9.23 -16.08
C SER A 208 -20.22 9.13 -16.35
N VAL A 209 -19.63 7.95 -16.16
CA VAL A 209 -18.22 7.67 -16.48
C VAL A 209 -17.98 7.74 -17.98
N ALA A 210 -18.85 7.16 -18.82
CA ALA A 210 -18.74 7.27 -20.28
C ALA A 210 -18.78 8.74 -20.75
N LYS A 211 -19.67 9.57 -20.18
CA LYS A 211 -19.70 11.02 -20.45
C LYS A 211 -18.38 11.70 -20.05
N SER A 212 -17.81 11.31 -18.92
CA SER A 212 -16.53 11.84 -18.43
C SER A 212 -15.37 11.44 -19.35
N MET A 213 -15.36 10.19 -19.84
CA MET A 213 -14.37 9.71 -20.81
C MET A 213 -14.41 10.51 -22.11
N ASN A 214 -15.61 10.76 -22.66
CA ASN A 214 -15.76 11.57 -23.87
C ASN A 214 -15.32 13.01 -23.65
N TYR A 215 -15.75 13.64 -22.54
CA TYR A 215 -15.34 15.01 -22.19
C TYR A 215 -13.81 15.13 -22.12
N LEU A 216 -13.14 14.23 -21.40
CA LEU A 216 -11.69 14.20 -21.31
C LEU A 216 -11.02 13.85 -22.65
N ALA A 217 -11.64 13.03 -23.49
CA ALA A 217 -11.12 12.72 -24.81
C ALA A 217 -11.14 13.93 -25.75
N GLU A 218 -12.18 14.76 -25.67
CA GLU A 218 -12.41 15.95 -26.49
C GLU A 218 -11.73 17.22 -25.95
N ASN A 219 -11.35 17.24 -24.67
CA ASN A 219 -10.74 18.39 -24.00
C ASN A 219 -9.30 18.09 -23.56
N PRO A 220 -8.27 18.47 -24.34
CA PRO A 220 -6.87 18.21 -24.03
C PRO A 220 -6.41 18.80 -22.69
N ASP A 221 -6.88 19.99 -22.33
CA ASP A 221 -6.49 20.65 -21.08
C ASP A 221 -7.01 19.88 -19.86
N ALA A 222 -8.27 19.45 -19.90
CA ALA A 222 -8.85 18.62 -18.86
C ALA A 222 -8.14 17.26 -18.75
N TYR A 223 -7.82 16.63 -19.88
CA TYR A 223 -7.06 15.37 -19.90
C TYR A 223 -5.65 15.54 -19.31
N ASN A 224 -4.94 16.60 -19.71
CA ASN A 224 -3.60 16.90 -19.22
C ASN A 224 -3.63 17.23 -17.72
N HIS A 225 -4.70 17.87 -17.23
CA HIS A 225 -4.89 18.11 -15.81
C HIS A 225 -4.95 16.80 -15.01
N SER A 226 -5.67 15.78 -15.49
CA SER A 226 -5.73 14.45 -14.85
C SER A 226 -4.37 13.74 -14.77
N LEU A 227 -3.42 14.09 -15.64
CA LEU A 227 -2.06 13.52 -15.66
C LEU A 227 -0.99 14.47 -15.12
N ARG A 228 -1.37 15.65 -14.61
CA ARG A 228 -0.43 16.68 -14.14
C ARG A 228 0.53 16.19 -13.05
N TRP A 229 0.07 15.24 -12.23
CA TRP A 229 0.85 14.59 -11.19
C TRP A 229 2.11 13.88 -11.72
N LYS A 230 2.16 13.51 -13.02
CA LYS A 230 3.36 12.95 -13.67
C LYS A 230 4.52 13.94 -13.74
N TYR A 231 4.22 15.25 -13.71
CA TYR A 231 5.21 16.31 -13.83
C TYR A 231 5.46 16.99 -12.48
N GLU A 232 4.40 17.22 -11.71
CA GLU A 232 4.49 17.92 -10.43
C GLU A 232 4.83 16.99 -9.25
N GLY A 233 4.59 15.69 -9.43
CA GLY A 233 4.65 14.67 -8.40
C GLY A 233 3.25 14.31 -7.87
N PRO A 234 3.05 13.09 -7.38
CA PRO A 234 1.78 12.67 -6.80
C PRO A 234 1.57 13.28 -5.41
N SER A 235 0.36 13.13 -4.88
CA SER A 235 0.01 13.55 -3.52
C SER A 235 0.90 12.86 -2.46
N ASP A 236 1.07 13.50 -1.31
CA ASP A 236 1.82 12.91 -0.20
C ASP A 236 1.14 11.66 0.36
N SER A 237 -0.20 11.57 0.27
CA SER A 237 -0.95 10.36 0.60
C SER A 237 -0.54 9.19 -0.30
N PHE A 238 -0.45 9.42 -1.61
CA PHE A 238 -0.01 8.40 -2.55
C PHE A 238 1.45 8.00 -2.34
N LYS A 239 2.35 8.98 -2.10
CA LYS A 239 3.75 8.67 -1.75
C LYS A 239 3.82 7.81 -0.49
N ALA A 240 3.12 8.23 0.57
CA ALA A 240 3.04 7.48 1.81
C ALA A 240 2.46 6.08 1.63
N LEU A 241 1.53 5.85 0.69
CA LEU A 241 1.08 4.52 0.35
C LEU A 241 2.20 3.70 -0.31
N VAL A 242 2.77 4.17 -1.41
CA VAL A 242 3.76 3.42 -2.21
C VAL A 242 5.06 3.19 -1.43
N ASP A 243 5.49 4.14 -0.60
CA ASP A 243 6.68 4.03 0.25
C ASP A 243 6.59 2.87 1.25
N MET A 244 5.42 2.31 1.53
CA MET A 244 5.29 1.10 2.35
C MET A 244 6.08 -0.07 1.74
N ALA A 245 6.18 -0.12 0.41
CA ALA A 245 6.90 -1.16 -0.31
C ALA A 245 8.41 -0.91 -0.39
N ALA A 246 8.90 0.26 0.05
CA ALA A 246 10.34 0.51 0.18
C ALA A 246 11.01 -0.46 1.17
N VAL A 247 10.22 -1.07 2.06
CA VAL A 247 10.65 -2.20 2.88
C VAL A 247 9.89 -3.44 2.44
N HIS A 248 10.64 -4.44 1.97
CA HIS A 248 10.08 -5.70 1.48
C HIS A 248 9.16 -6.34 2.53
N SER A 249 8.10 -7.02 2.08
CA SER A 249 7.06 -7.59 2.95
C SER A 249 7.61 -8.54 4.03
N SER A 250 8.65 -9.31 3.70
CA SER A 250 9.37 -10.16 4.66
C SER A 250 10.03 -9.37 5.79
N CYS A 251 10.65 -8.22 5.48
CA CYS A 251 11.26 -7.36 6.49
C CYS A 251 10.20 -6.68 7.36
N ARG A 252 9.08 -6.25 6.76
CA ARG A 252 7.93 -5.71 7.51
C ARG A 252 7.33 -6.74 8.46
N LEU A 253 7.26 -8.00 8.04
CA LEU A 253 6.89 -9.11 8.92
C LEU A 253 7.87 -9.28 10.09
N CYS A 254 9.18 -9.25 9.85
CA CYS A 254 10.17 -9.30 10.94
C CYS A 254 10.01 -8.12 11.91
N ILE A 255 9.76 -6.90 11.41
CA ILE A 255 9.51 -5.72 12.25
C ILE A 255 8.24 -5.89 13.08
N HIS A 256 7.16 -6.40 12.49
CA HIS A 256 5.90 -6.69 13.18
C HIS A 256 6.11 -7.71 14.31
N LEU A 257 6.72 -8.86 13.99
CA LEU A 257 7.05 -9.91 14.97
C LEU A 257 7.93 -9.39 16.11
N ALA A 258 9.00 -8.68 15.77
CA ALA A 258 9.92 -8.12 16.77
C ALA A 258 9.23 -7.07 17.65
N THR A 259 8.28 -6.30 17.10
CA THR A 259 7.47 -5.34 17.86
C THR A 259 6.56 -6.08 18.85
N MET A 260 5.85 -7.11 18.40
CA MET A 260 5.01 -7.94 19.28
C MET A 260 5.80 -8.60 20.41
N ILE A 261 6.98 -9.15 20.09
CA ILE A 261 7.86 -9.79 21.09
C ILE A 261 8.31 -8.77 22.12
N ARG A 262 8.80 -7.60 21.69
CA ARG A 262 9.23 -6.53 22.59
C ARG A 262 8.10 -6.03 23.48
N ASP A 263 6.90 -5.84 22.93
CA ASP A 263 5.75 -5.42 23.73
C ASP A 263 5.35 -6.48 24.78
N LYS A 264 5.49 -7.77 24.46
CA LYS A 264 5.27 -8.86 25.43
C LYS A 264 6.33 -8.87 26.53
N GLU A 265 7.60 -8.67 26.18
CA GLU A 265 8.71 -8.60 27.13
C GLU A 265 8.54 -7.40 28.07
N GLU A 266 8.19 -6.23 27.56
CA GLU A 266 7.98 -5.01 28.36
C GLU A 266 6.79 -5.10 29.34
N ARG A 267 5.81 -5.95 29.03
CA ARG A 267 4.67 -6.26 29.92
C ARG A 267 5.00 -7.31 30.96
N SER A 268 6.14 -8.01 30.84
CA SER A 268 6.50 -9.07 31.78
C SER A 268 6.91 -8.50 33.16
N PRO A 269 6.63 -9.21 34.27
CA PRO A 269 6.92 -8.71 35.61
C PRO A 269 8.40 -8.40 35.89
N GLY A 270 9.31 -9.11 35.20
CA GLY A 270 10.76 -8.94 35.35
C GLY A 270 11.34 -7.77 34.55
N PHE A 271 10.54 -7.10 33.71
CA PHE A 271 11.03 -6.01 32.88
C PHE A 271 11.22 -4.72 33.69
N LYS A 272 12.46 -4.23 33.75
CA LYS A 272 12.80 -2.99 34.44
C LYS A 272 12.26 -1.80 33.66
N LYS A 273 11.11 -1.26 34.08
CA LYS A 273 10.53 -0.04 33.52
C LYS A 273 11.34 1.18 33.97
N ARG A 274 11.77 2.00 33.01
CA ARG A 274 12.36 3.31 33.29
C ARG A 274 11.24 4.36 33.38
N PRO A 275 11.37 5.40 34.21
CA PRO A 275 10.40 6.49 34.22
C PRO A 275 10.39 7.20 32.87
N CYS A 276 9.22 7.28 32.23
CA CYS A 276 9.03 8.03 30.99
C CYS A 276 8.38 9.41 31.21
N LYS A 277 8.35 9.83 32.47
CA LYS A 277 7.91 11.14 32.93
C LYS A 277 8.83 11.54 34.08
N CYS A 278 9.40 12.74 34.01
CA CYS A 278 10.29 13.27 35.04
C CYS A 278 9.86 14.69 35.38
N THR A 279 9.56 14.95 36.65
CA THR A 279 9.11 16.27 37.13
C THR A 279 10.21 16.90 37.96
N ARG A 280 10.59 18.14 37.62
CA ARG A 280 11.53 18.97 38.38
C ARG A 280 10.93 20.36 38.59
N GLY A 281 10.53 20.66 39.82
CA GLY A 281 9.77 21.88 40.12
C GLY A 281 8.39 21.84 39.48
N SER A 282 8.01 22.91 38.77
CA SER A 282 6.73 23.00 38.03
C SER A 282 6.78 22.37 36.64
N GLU A 283 7.95 21.94 36.16
CA GLU A 283 8.13 21.43 34.81
C GLU A 283 8.17 19.90 34.81
N THR A 284 7.42 19.31 33.88
CA THR A 284 7.46 17.86 33.63
C THR A 284 7.95 17.58 32.22
N VAL A 285 8.90 16.66 32.08
CA VAL A 285 9.39 16.18 30.80
C VAL A 285 8.84 14.80 30.53
N HIS A 286 8.16 14.65 29.40
CA HIS A 286 7.62 13.39 28.88
C HIS A 286 8.61 12.79 27.91
N HIS A 287 8.94 11.52 28.11
CA HIS A 287 9.78 10.73 27.21
C HIS A 287 8.89 9.86 26.33
N ILE A 288 9.05 10.05 25.03
CA ILE A 288 8.29 9.40 23.98
C ILE A 288 9.28 8.65 23.08
N TYR A 289 8.87 7.50 22.57
CA TYR A 289 9.63 6.75 21.57
C TYR A 289 9.02 6.95 20.19
N ILE A 290 9.86 7.19 19.19
CA ILE A 290 9.40 7.30 17.81
C ILE A 290 10.30 6.54 16.84
N ARG A 291 9.73 5.93 15.82
CA ARG A 291 10.49 5.36 14.70
C ARG A 291 9.90 5.74 13.37
N GLU A 292 10.72 5.81 12.34
CA GLU A 292 10.21 5.85 10.96
C GLU A 292 9.46 4.54 10.67
N ARG A 293 8.29 4.63 10.03
CA ARG A 293 7.58 3.46 9.52
C ARG A 293 8.53 2.62 8.65
N GLY A 294 8.58 1.32 8.89
CA GLY A 294 9.50 0.40 8.20
C GLY A 294 10.88 0.28 8.84
N ARG A 295 11.15 0.93 9.96
CA ARG A 295 12.31 0.67 10.83
C ARG A 295 11.89 -0.05 12.11
N PHE A 296 12.82 -0.74 12.75
CA PHE A 296 12.57 -1.39 14.05
C PHE A 296 13.02 -0.54 15.25
N GLN A 297 14.17 0.13 15.11
CA GLN A 297 14.78 0.92 16.18
C GLN A 297 13.98 2.19 16.44
N MET A 298 13.89 2.54 17.73
CA MET A 298 13.15 3.69 18.23
C MET A 298 14.13 4.76 18.70
N GLU A 299 13.73 6.01 18.52
CA GLU A 299 14.44 7.20 18.93
C GLU A 299 13.71 7.87 20.10
N SER A 300 14.49 8.39 21.04
CA SER A 300 13.95 9.13 22.18
C SER A 300 13.64 10.58 21.81
N ILE A 301 12.40 10.99 22.07
CA ILE A 301 11.90 12.37 21.99
C ILE A 301 11.49 12.82 23.38
N PHE A 302 11.84 14.05 23.74
CA PHE A 302 11.51 14.64 25.04
C PHE A 302 10.66 15.88 24.84
N LEU A 303 9.44 15.86 25.38
CA LEU A 303 8.52 17.01 25.34
C LEU A 303 8.32 17.57 26.74
N ARG A 304 8.26 18.90 26.85
CA ARG A 304 8.05 19.62 28.12
C ARG A 304 6.55 19.87 28.32
N SER A 305 6.08 19.83 29.56
CA SER A 305 4.66 19.99 29.92
C SER A 305 4.05 21.31 29.44
N GLY A 306 4.84 22.38 29.34
CA GLY A 306 4.40 23.66 28.77
C GLY A 306 4.23 23.68 27.25
N ASN A 307 4.58 22.59 26.55
CA ASN A 307 4.51 22.51 25.09
C ASN A 307 4.15 21.08 24.60
N LEU A 308 3.11 20.48 25.19
CA LEU A 308 2.57 19.18 24.77
C LEU A 308 1.54 19.36 23.63
N THR A 309 2.02 19.79 22.47
CA THR A 309 1.20 19.99 21.27
C THR A 309 1.65 19.05 20.15
N LEU A 310 0.75 18.78 19.21
CA LEU A 310 1.06 18.00 18.01
C LEU A 310 2.16 18.68 17.16
N SER A 311 2.12 20.01 17.07
CA SER A 311 3.15 20.80 16.38
C SER A 311 4.51 20.72 17.06
N ALA A 312 4.55 20.74 18.40
CA ALA A 312 5.79 20.54 19.15
C ALA A 312 6.37 19.14 18.96
N LEU A 313 5.50 18.10 18.95
CA LEU A 313 5.92 16.74 18.63
C LEU A 313 6.53 16.66 17.23
N GLU A 314 5.86 17.20 16.21
CA GLU A 314 6.36 17.22 14.84
C GLU A 314 7.73 17.93 14.73
N SER A 315 7.85 19.10 15.34
CA SER A 315 9.09 19.88 15.35
C SER A 315 10.25 19.14 16.01
N GLU A 316 10.05 18.55 17.19
CA GLU A 316 11.10 17.80 17.88
C GLU A 316 11.46 16.50 17.15
N VAL A 317 10.49 15.85 16.48
CA VAL A 317 10.76 14.69 15.61
C VAL A 317 11.66 15.08 14.45
N LEU A 318 11.31 16.14 13.70
CA LEU A 318 12.12 16.62 12.58
C LEU A 318 13.51 17.03 13.04
N LYS A 319 13.63 17.77 14.14
CA LYS A 319 14.90 18.19 14.74
C LYS A 319 15.76 16.99 15.14
N LYS A 320 15.17 15.99 15.80
CA LYS A 320 15.87 14.75 16.17
C LYS A 320 16.38 14.03 14.93
N PHE A 321 15.53 13.80 13.93
CA PHE A 321 15.89 13.08 12.71
C PHE A 321 16.96 13.83 11.90
N LYS A 322 16.84 15.16 11.75
CA LYS A 322 17.85 16.00 11.10
C LYS A 322 19.19 15.99 11.84
N SER A 323 19.20 16.06 13.17
CA SER A 323 20.46 16.05 13.95
C SER A 323 21.23 14.72 13.81
N MET A 324 20.52 13.62 13.56
CA MET A 324 21.13 12.31 13.28
C MET A 324 21.50 12.11 11.81
N LYS A 325 21.30 13.12 10.94
CA LYS A 325 21.42 12.99 9.48
C LYS A 325 20.61 11.81 8.94
N HIS A 326 19.41 11.64 9.47
CA HIS A 326 18.54 10.51 9.15
C HIS A 326 18.18 10.52 7.67
N VAL A 327 18.30 9.35 7.03
CA VAL A 327 17.91 9.13 5.63
C VAL A 327 16.60 8.34 5.62
N PRO A 328 15.50 8.91 5.08
CA PRO A 328 14.23 8.20 4.99
C PRO A 328 14.34 6.89 4.21
N ILE A 329 13.58 5.86 4.62
CA ILE A 329 13.62 4.52 4.01
C ILE A 329 13.27 4.55 2.52
N TRP A 330 12.41 5.48 2.10
CA TRP A 330 11.95 5.60 0.72
C TRP A 330 12.97 6.26 -0.20
N LYS A 331 14.03 6.89 0.33
CA LYS A 331 14.93 7.74 -0.46
C LYS A 331 15.64 6.99 -1.59
N GLN A 332 16.05 5.74 -1.34
CA GLN A 332 16.73 4.93 -2.34
C GLN A 332 15.77 4.38 -3.41
N GLU A 333 14.52 4.14 -3.02
CA GLU A 333 13.52 3.47 -3.85
C GLU A 333 12.72 4.45 -4.71
N ARG A 334 12.41 5.65 -4.21
CA ARG A 334 11.68 6.66 -5.01
C ARG A 334 12.46 7.04 -6.26
N PRO A 335 11.81 7.32 -7.41
CA PRO A 335 12.48 7.89 -8.57
C PRO A 335 13.17 9.22 -8.26
N GLU A 336 14.27 9.52 -8.95
CA GLU A 336 15.04 10.76 -8.76
C GLU A 336 14.19 12.02 -8.94
N SER A 337 13.22 12.01 -9.86
CA SER A 337 12.26 13.10 -10.08
C SER A 337 11.44 13.48 -8.83
N LEU A 338 11.32 12.56 -7.86
CA LEU A 338 10.62 12.79 -6.58
C LEU A 338 11.56 13.08 -5.42
N ARG A 339 12.87 12.87 -5.57
CA ARG A 339 13.90 13.16 -4.56
C ARG A 339 14.31 14.63 -4.67
N ARG A 340 13.44 15.56 -4.27
CA ARG A 340 13.78 17.00 -4.25
C ARG A 340 14.72 17.32 -3.07
N GLY A 341 15.98 16.89 -3.18
CA GLY A 341 17.04 17.12 -2.18
C GLY A 341 17.01 16.16 -0.97
N ASP A 342 17.61 16.61 0.13
CA ASP A 342 17.71 15.85 1.38
C ASP A 342 16.55 16.13 2.37
N ASP A 343 15.70 17.09 2.03
CA ASP A 343 14.59 17.50 2.87
C ASP A 343 13.43 16.50 2.82
N TYR A 344 12.84 16.28 3.99
CA TYR A 344 11.62 15.52 4.18
C TYR A 344 10.78 16.21 5.23
N LYS A 345 9.46 15.99 5.16
CA LYS A 345 8.51 16.49 6.15
C LYS A 345 7.78 15.34 6.83
N VAL A 346 7.20 15.61 7.98
CA VAL A 346 6.28 14.68 8.62
C VAL A 346 4.97 14.71 7.86
N TYR A 347 4.51 13.54 7.42
CA TYR A 347 3.18 13.36 6.87
C TYR A 347 2.19 12.96 7.95
N ARG A 348 2.55 11.96 8.75
CA ARG A 348 1.71 11.46 9.86
C ARG A 348 2.56 10.95 11.02
N ILE A 349 2.04 11.11 12.22
CA ILE A 349 2.53 10.47 13.44
C ILE A 349 1.35 9.72 14.08
N TYR A 350 1.53 8.44 14.39
CA TYR A 350 0.46 7.60 14.94
C TYR A 350 1.02 6.56 15.91
N PRO A 351 0.23 6.10 16.91
CA PRO A 351 0.65 5.07 17.85
C PRO A 351 1.09 3.77 17.17
N VAL A 352 2.15 3.15 17.69
CA VAL A 352 2.61 1.83 17.24
C VAL A 352 1.51 0.79 17.46
N GLY A 353 1.35 -0.12 16.50
CA GLY A 353 0.38 -1.22 16.56
C GLY A 353 -0.88 -0.99 15.72
N MET A 354 -1.02 0.17 15.07
CA MET A 354 -2.09 0.41 14.10
C MET A 354 -1.85 -0.32 12.78
N THR A 355 -2.95 -0.70 12.11
CA THR A 355 -2.89 -1.19 10.73
C THR A 355 -2.53 -0.04 9.78
N GLN A 356 -2.10 -0.36 8.55
CA GLN A 356 -1.76 0.67 7.57
C GLN A 356 -2.99 1.47 7.12
N ARG A 357 -4.17 0.83 7.08
CA ARG A 357 -5.45 1.52 6.87
C ARG A 357 -5.67 2.60 7.93
N GLN A 358 -5.54 2.22 9.21
CA GLN A 358 -5.70 3.15 10.32
C GLN A 358 -4.68 4.28 10.24
N ALA A 359 -3.40 3.94 10.08
CA ALA A 359 -2.30 4.91 10.06
C ALA A 359 -2.44 5.95 8.93
N LEU A 360 -2.84 5.53 7.72
CA LEU A 360 -2.89 6.40 6.54
C LEU A 360 -4.21 7.17 6.42
N TYR A 361 -5.34 6.56 6.76
CA TYR A 361 -6.65 7.06 6.33
C TYR A 361 -7.65 7.31 7.46
N THR A 362 -7.54 6.61 8.60
CA THR A 362 -8.57 6.70 9.66
C THR A 362 -8.10 7.46 10.90
N PHE A 363 -6.86 7.22 11.34
CA PHE A 363 -6.36 7.78 12.58
C PHE A 363 -5.90 9.23 12.41
N LYS A 364 -6.32 10.06 13.35
CA LYS A 364 -5.79 11.38 13.63
C LYS A 364 -6.09 11.71 15.09
N PHE A 365 -5.18 12.44 15.73
CA PHE A 365 -5.50 13.07 17.00
C PHE A 365 -6.51 14.20 16.77
N ASN A 366 -7.55 14.26 17.60
CA ASN A 366 -8.56 15.31 17.55
C ASN A 366 -8.10 16.56 18.31
N GLY A 367 -6.90 17.05 17.98
CA GLY A 367 -6.26 18.21 18.60
C GLY A 367 -5.32 17.86 19.76
N ASP A 368 -4.72 18.90 20.34
CA ASP A 368 -3.67 18.75 21.37
C ASP A 368 -4.17 18.11 22.66
N ALA A 369 -5.44 18.32 23.04
CA ALA A 369 -6.03 17.71 24.22
C ALA A 369 -6.12 16.18 24.12
N ASP A 370 -6.48 15.66 22.94
CA ASP A 370 -6.53 14.22 22.66
C ASP A 370 -5.13 13.60 22.72
N PHE A 371 -4.13 14.29 22.16
CA PHE A 371 -2.73 13.90 22.25
C PHE A 371 -2.23 13.88 23.71
N GLN A 372 -2.51 14.92 24.49
CA GLN A 372 -2.13 14.99 25.91
C GLN A 372 -2.76 13.85 26.72
N ASN A 373 -4.05 13.59 26.50
CA ASN A 373 -4.75 12.48 27.14
C ASN A 373 -4.12 11.13 26.78
N HIS A 374 -3.73 10.93 25.51
CA HIS A 374 -3.03 9.74 25.09
C HIS A 374 -1.70 9.53 25.84
N LEU A 375 -0.92 10.60 26.07
CA LEU A 375 0.35 10.52 26.81
C LEU A 375 0.16 10.20 28.30
N GLU A 376 -0.94 10.64 28.91
CA GLU A 376 -1.25 10.30 30.31
C GLU A 376 -1.70 8.85 30.46
N ILE A 377 -2.50 8.34 29.51
CA ILE A 377 -2.98 6.95 29.51
C ILE A 377 -1.86 5.96 29.14
N ASN A 378 -0.92 6.38 28.28
CA ASN A 378 0.15 5.53 27.76
C ASN A 378 1.54 6.07 28.19
N PRO A 379 2.00 5.79 29.42
CA PRO A 379 3.37 6.07 29.82
C PRO A 379 4.35 5.41 28.84
N CYS A 380 5.40 6.14 28.46
CA CYS A 380 6.35 5.68 27.42
C CYS A 380 5.70 5.48 26.04
N ALA A 381 4.73 6.33 25.67
CA ALA A 381 4.05 6.25 24.40
C ALA A 381 5.03 6.03 23.22
N LYS A 382 4.66 5.10 22.34
CA LYS A 382 5.46 4.73 21.17
C LYS A 382 4.71 5.14 19.91
N PHE A 383 5.37 5.85 19.03
CA PHE A 383 4.81 6.32 17.77
C PHE A 383 5.62 5.80 16.58
N GLU A 384 4.94 5.69 15.45
CA GLU A 384 5.57 5.65 14.14
C GLU A 384 5.35 6.99 13.44
N VAL A 385 6.35 7.41 12.66
CA VAL A 385 6.28 8.57 11.78
C VAL A 385 6.39 8.13 10.32
N ILE A 386 5.52 8.69 9.49
CA ILE A 386 5.66 8.63 8.03
C ILE A 386 6.29 9.95 7.60
N LEU A 387 7.48 9.85 7.01
CA LEU A 387 8.17 10.96 6.37
C LEU A 387 7.87 10.92 4.88
N VAL A 388 7.68 12.07 4.25
CA VAL A 388 7.48 12.18 2.79
C VAL A 388 8.36 13.22 2.14
#